data_AF-A0A9D9IR66-F1
#
_entry.id   AF-A0A9D9IR66-F1
#
_cell.length_a   1.000
_cell.length_b   1.000
_cell.length_c   1.000
_cell.angle_alpha   90.00
_cell.angle_beta   90.00
_cell.angle_gamma   90.00
#
_symmetry.space_group_name_H-M   'P 1'
#
loop_
_entity.id
_entity.type
_entity.pdbx_description
1 polymer ?
#
loop_
_entity_poly.entity_id
_entity_poly.type
_entity_poly.pdbx_seq_one_letter_code
_entity_poly.pdbx_strand_id
1 'polypeptide(L)'
;MKKIWSLLLIVFALCGCVGTPTQANKKFSNVQQENFDNMLARNKDKSYRLGNKILEKEFNDSVKLAMGEYMDSVKLFVNWKAQIQNINSRETGKSIALSFELEYAPEQYRKVTFDVDYILPQDSINTDKIYQTIRSLSNYSTVYFDGFIRKKANGEAHYSSYSDDLMHSYPDFKFFVVDINTTSKGDTLSNNLQNAVDLSFQAIEPLELNFKKKISKKESSKRVEKIAPRFKAAKEVLTQDEKAYIDRLTQALTYNFLYAQ
;
A
#
# COMPACT_ATOMS: atom_id res chain seq x y z
N MET A 1 -40.17 -21.02 -27.89
CA MET A 1 -39.59 -21.79 -26.77
C MET A 1 -38.25 -21.14 -26.42
N LYS A 2 -38.20 -20.17 -25.48
CA LYS A 2 -37.85 -20.34 -24.05
C LYS A 2 -36.61 -21.24 -23.89
N LYS A 3 -35.42 -20.77 -23.48
CA LYS A 3 -35.01 -20.12 -22.22
C LYS A 3 -33.83 -19.15 -22.55
N ILE A 4 -33.73 -17.86 -22.20
CA ILE A 4 -33.87 -17.09 -20.95
C ILE A 4 -32.95 -17.57 -19.80
N TRP A 5 -31.87 -16.80 -19.63
CA TRP A 5 -31.19 -16.35 -18.40
C TRP A 5 -30.40 -17.34 -17.55
N SER A 6 -29.12 -17.00 -17.35
CA SER A 6 -28.51 -16.86 -16.01
C SER A 6 -27.26 -15.98 -16.09
N LEU A 7 -27.48 -14.68 -15.92
CA LEU A 7 -26.53 -13.71 -15.40
C LEU A 7 -26.72 -13.72 -13.88
N LEU A 8 -25.70 -14.04 -13.10
CA LEU A 8 -25.64 -13.83 -11.64
C LEU A 8 -24.16 -13.78 -11.24
N LEU A 9 -23.55 -12.59 -11.21
CA LEU A 9 -23.36 -11.80 -9.99
C LEU A 9 -22.73 -12.61 -8.85
N ILE A 10 -21.40 -12.71 -8.86
CA ILE A 10 -20.61 -12.94 -7.64
C ILE A 10 -20.05 -11.57 -7.24
N VAL A 11 -20.93 -10.73 -6.68
CA VAL A 11 -20.57 -9.50 -5.98
C VAL A 11 -21.34 -9.53 -4.65
N PHE A 12 -20.63 -9.27 -3.55
CA PHE A 12 -21.08 -9.20 -2.15
C PHE A 12 -21.32 -10.53 -1.41
N ALA A 13 -20.27 -11.01 -0.76
CA ALA A 13 -20.36 -11.65 0.56
C ALA A 13 -19.25 -11.12 1.48
N LEU A 14 -19.29 -9.82 1.78
CA LEU A 14 -18.50 -9.16 2.83
C LEU A 14 -19.40 -8.47 3.87
N CYS A 15 -20.53 -9.11 4.21
CA CYS A 15 -21.36 -8.73 5.35
C CYS A 15 -21.66 -9.98 6.18
N GLY A 16 -20.62 -10.53 6.82
CA GLY A 16 -20.82 -11.35 8.00
C GLY A 16 -21.04 -10.41 9.18
N CYS A 17 -22.21 -10.51 9.83
CA CYS A 17 -22.52 -9.80 11.06
C CYS A 17 -21.40 -10.02 12.08
N VAL A 18 -20.62 -8.96 12.35
CA VAL A 18 -19.66 -8.94 13.44
C VAL A 18 -20.48 -8.79 14.72
N GLY A 19 -20.63 -9.86 15.48
CA GLY A 19 -21.05 -9.76 16.87
C GLY A 19 -20.16 -8.73 17.57
N THR A 20 -20.78 -7.80 18.29
CA THR A 20 -20.09 -6.71 19.00
C THR A 20 -18.91 -7.29 19.80
N PRO A 21 -17.65 -6.99 19.44
CA PRO A 21 -16.52 -7.43 20.25
C PRO A 21 -16.56 -6.63 21.54
N THR A 22 -16.70 -7.33 22.66
CA THR A 22 -16.36 -6.78 23.97
C THR A 22 -14.97 -6.15 23.88
N GLN A 23 -14.85 -4.88 24.27
CA GLN A 23 -13.69 -3.98 24.10
C GLN A 23 -12.35 -4.49 24.69
N ALA A 24 -12.28 -5.68 25.28
CA ALA A 24 -11.19 -6.09 26.14
C ALA A 24 -9.97 -6.72 25.44
N ASN A 25 -10.01 -7.06 24.14
CA ASN A 25 -8.86 -7.70 23.46
C ASN A 25 -8.74 -7.31 21.97
N LYS A 26 -8.74 -6.01 21.64
CA LYS A 26 -8.44 -5.60 20.26
C LYS A 26 -6.94 -5.72 19.99
N LYS A 27 -6.59 -6.71 19.18
CA LYS A 27 -5.23 -7.00 18.69
C LYS A 27 -4.61 -5.84 17.89
N PHE A 28 -5.46 -5.08 17.21
CA PHE A 28 -5.09 -3.89 16.45
C PHE A 28 -5.95 -2.71 16.88
N SER A 29 -5.36 -1.52 16.96
CA SER A 29 -6.10 -0.27 17.13
C SER A 29 -6.80 0.16 15.85
N ASN A 30 -6.22 -0.19 14.69
CA ASN A 30 -6.68 0.23 13.36
C ASN A 30 -7.48 -0.90 12.68
N VAL A 31 -8.72 -0.59 12.30
CA VAL A 31 -9.66 -1.58 11.70
C VAL A 31 -9.21 -2.02 10.30
N GLN A 32 -8.59 -1.12 9.53
CA GLN A 32 -8.06 -1.46 8.20
C GLN A 32 -6.90 -2.46 8.31
N GLN A 33 -6.00 -2.25 9.29
CA GLN A 33 -4.90 -3.18 9.59
C GLN A 33 -5.43 -4.53 10.07
N GLU A 34 -6.45 -4.55 10.94
CA GLU A 34 -7.11 -5.78 11.39
C GLU A 34 -7.73 -6.56 10.23
N ASN A 35 -8.45 -5.89 9.32
CA ASN A 35 -9.07 -6.52 8.17
C ASN A 35 -8.06 -7.13 7.21
N PHE A 36 -6.95 -6.41 6.97
CA PHE A 36 -5.85 -6.92 6.18
C PHE A 36 -5.18 -8.14 6.81
N ASP A 37 -4.91 -8.07 8.12
CA ASP A 37 -4.32 -9.17 8.89
C ASP A 37 -5.19 -10.44 8.84
N ASN A 38 -6.50 -10.28 9.01
CA ASN A 38 -7.48 -11.36 8.91
C ASN A 38 -7.50 -11.99 7.51
N MET A 39 -7.33 -11.19 6.45
CA MET A 39 -7.21 -11.72 5.09
C MET A 39 -5.95 -12.57 4.93
N LEU A 40 -4.80 -12.10 5.43
CA LEU A 40 -3.54 -12.85 5.38
C LEU A 40 -3.64 -14.18 6.15
N ALA A 41 -4.22 -14.16 7.36
CA ALA A 41 -4.43 -15.36 8.16
C ALA A 41 -5.29 -16.40 7.43
N ARG A 42 -6.38 -15.98 6.78
CA ARG A 42 -7.23 -16.89 5.97
C ARG A 42 -6.48 -17.48 4.78
N ASN A 43 -5.58 -16.73 4.15
CA ASN A 43 -4.79 -17.24 3.04
C ASN A 43 -3.77 -18.30 3.50
N LYS A 44 -3.12 -18.07 4.64
CA LYS A 44 -2.25 -19.05 5.31
C LYS A 44 -2.99 -20.35 5.66
N ASP A 45 -4.19 -20.25 6.22
CA ASP A 45 -4.97 -21.45 6.54
C ASP A 45 -5.36 -22.27 5.30
N LYS A 46 -5.62 -21.59 4.18
CA LYS A 46 -5.92 -22.24 2.90
C LYS A 46 -4.67 -22.89 2.30
N SER A 47 -3.51 -22.23 2.35
CA SER A 47 -2.27 -22.76 1.76
C SER A 47 -1.84 -24.08 2.41
N TYR A 48 -2.02 -24.24 3.72
CA TYR A 48 -1.67 -25.50 4.42
C TYR A 48 -2.52 -26.71 4.03
N ARG A 49 -3.66 -26.49 3.36
CA ARG A 49 -4.57 -27.58 2.95
C ARG A 49 -4.33 -28.04 1.52
N LEU A 50 -3.38 -27.43 0.82
CA LEU A 50 -3.06 -27.78 -0.55
C LEU A 50 -2.21 -29.06 -0.56
N GLY A 51 -2.62 -30.03 -1.38
CA GLY A 51 -2.01 -31.36 -1.37
C GLY A 51 -0.85 -31.56 -2.34
N ASN A 52 -0.52 -30.55 -3.16
CA ASN A 52 0.58 -30.62 -4.12
C ASN A 52 1.05 -29.24 -4.61
N LYS A 53 2.24 -29.22 -5.19
CA LYS A 53 2.94 -28.02 -5.68
C LYS A 53 2.25 -27.27 -6.83
N ILE A 54 1.43 -27.95 -7.64
CA ILE A 54 0.71 -27.30 -8.75
C ILE A 54 -0.38 -26.41 -8.15
N LEU A 55 -1.17 -26.96 -7.22
CA LEU A 55 -2.21 -26.20 -6.50
C LEU A 55 -1.62 -25.07 -5.67
N GLU A 56 -0.47 -25.30 -5.02
CA GLU A 56 0.26 -24.25 -4.29
C GLU A 56 0.62 -23.08 -5.19
N LYS A 57 1.21 -23.36 -6.36
CA LYS A 57 1.58 -22.32 -7.32
C LYS A 57 0.35 -21.53 -7.81
N GLU A 58 -0.71 -22.22 -8.23
CA GLU A 58 -1.94 -21.57 -8.70
C GLU A 58 -2.59 -20.71 -7.60
N PHE A 59 -2.60 -21.22 -6.37
CA PHE A 59 -3.08 -20.47 -5.22
C PHE A 59 -2.22 -19.23 -4.95
N ASN A 60 -0.90 -19.35 -4.95
CA ASN A 60 0.02 -18.25 -4.75
C ASN A 60 -0.15 -17.15 -5.80
N ASP A 61 -0.26 -17.52 -7.08
CA ASP A 61 -0.50 -16.58 -8.18
C ASP A 61 -1.84 -15.85 -7.97
N SER A 62 -2.89 -16.58 -7.56
CA SER A 62 -4.20 -15.97 -7.24
C SER A 62 -4.14 -15.00 -6.05
N VAL A 63 -3.36 -15.31 -5.02
CA VAL A 63 -3.20 -14.46 -3.83
C VAL A 63 -2.42 -13.19 -4.19
N LYS A 64 -1.35 -13.31 -4.97
CA LYS A 64 -0.56 -12.16 -5.45
C LYS A 64 -1.43 -11.18 -6.24
N LEU A 65 -2.30 -11.68 -7.12
CA LEU A 65 -3.23 -10.85 -7.89
C LEU A 65 -4.31 -10.23 -7.00
N ALA A 66 -4.97 -11.03 -6.16
CA ALA A 66 -6.01 -10.55 -5.24
C ALA A 66 -5.49 -9.48 -4.27
N MET A 67 -4.22 -9.58 -3.85
CA MET A 67 -3.57 -8.55 -3.04
C MET A 67 -3.39 -7.25 -3.81
N GLY A 68 -3.02 -7.33 -5.09
CA GLY A 68 -2.95 -6.16 -5.97
C GLY A 68 -4.31 -5.47 -6.14
N GLU A 69 -5.38 -6.26 -6.36
CA GLU A 69 -6.75 -5.76 -6.46
C GLU A 69 -7.26 -5.15 -5.14
N TYR A 70 -6.91 -5.76 -4.01
CA TYR A 70 -7.18 -5.19 -2.69
C TYR A 70 -6.55 -3.80 -2.55
N MET A 71 -5.32 -3.61 -3.03
CA MET A 71 -4.67 -2.30 -3.03
C MET A 71 -5.36 -1.28 -3.93
N ASP A 72 -5.99 -1.70 -5.04
CA ASP A 72 -6.80 -0.79 -5.86
C ASP A 72 -8.08 -0.34 -5.14
N SER A 73 -8.68 -1.21 -4.33
CA SER A 73 -9.86 -0.87 -3.53
C SER A 73 -9.51 0.03 -2.35
N VAL A 74 -8.46 -0.30 -1.61
CA VAL A 74 -8.12 0.38 -0.35
C VAL A 74 -7.26 1.61 -0.59
N LYS A 75 -6.48 1.60 -1.68
CA LYS A 75 -5.56 2.64 -2.16
C LYS A 75 -4.38 2.92 -1.22
N LEU A 76 -4.66 3.20 0.04
CA LEU A 76 -3.71 3.75 1.00
C LEU A 76 -3.97 3.18 2.40
N PHE A 77 -2.90 2.71 3.03
CA PHE A 77 -2.88 2.41 4.46
C PHE A 77 -2.65 3.70 5.22
N VAL A 78 -3.44 3.94 6.26
CA VAL A 78 -3.39 5.17 7.05
C VAL A 78 -3.17 4.82 8.50
N ASN A 79 -2.12 5.38 9.11
CA ASN A 79 -1.81 5.27 10.54
C ASN A 79 -1.66 3.81 11.03
N TRP A 80 -1.06 2.95 10.21
CA TRP A 80 -0.79 1.57 10.60
C TRP A 80 0.36 1.52 11.60
N LYS A 81 0.22 0.65 12.61
CA LYS A 81 1.24 0.48 13.66
C LYS A 81 2.21 -0.63 13.29
N ALA A 82 3.50 -0.35 13.37
CA ALA A 82 4.57 -1.33 13.19
C ALA A 82 5.79 -0.98 14.04
N GLN A 83 6.76 -1.89 14.08
CA GLN A 83 8.12 -1.63 14.54
C GLN A 83 9.04 -1.42 13.33
N ILE A 84 9.88 -0.40 13.38
CA ILE A 84 10.91 -0.20 12.35
C ILE A 84 12.11 -1.10 12.61
N GLN A 85 12.69 -1.68 11.56
CA GLN A 85 13.88 -2.52 11.64
C GLN A 85 14.81 -2.27 10.46
N ASN A 86 16.04 -2.76 10.54
CA ASN A 86 17.01 -2.78 9.45
C ASN A 86 17.19 -1.42 8.74
N ILE A 87 17.25 -0.33 9.52
CA ILE A 87 17.49 1.02 8.98
C ILE A 87 18.90 1.08 8.39
N ASN A 88 18.97 1.37 7.10
CA ASN A 88 20.21 1.49 6.33
C ASN A 88 20.15 2.72 5.43
N SER A 89 21.30 3.33 5.17
CA SER A 89 21.40 4.43 4.21
C SER A 89 22.69 4.34 3.42
N ARG A 90 22.63 4.69 2.14
CA ARG A 90 23.80 4.84 1.28
C ARG A 90 23.67 6.05 0.38
N GLU A 91 24.78 6.71 0.10
CA GLU A 91 24.83 7.76 -0.89
C GLU A 91 24.85 7.16 -2.30
N THR A 92 24.08 7.76 -3.21
CA THR A 92 23.96 7.34 -4.61
C THR A 92 24.00 8.57 -5.51
N GLY A 93 25.19 8.99 -5.95
CA GLY A 93 25.35 10.22 -6.74
C GLY A 93 24.96 11.46 -5.93
N LYS A 94 23.92 12.19 -6.39
CA LYS A 94 23.37 13.37 -5.71
C LYS A 94 22.17 13.07 -4.80
N SER A 95 21.93 11.79 -4.53
CA SER A 95 20.80 11.31 -3.75
C SER A 95 21.27 10.44 -2.59
N ILE A 96 20.40 10.28 -1.59
CA ILE A 96 20.52 9.27 -0.55
C ILE A 96 19.46 8.21 -0.80
N ALA A 97 19.87 6.94 -0.77
CA ALA A 97 18.98 5.81 -0.71
C ALA A 97 18.88 5.34 0.75
N LEU A 98 17.71 5.53 1.35
CA LEU A 98 17.33 5.06 2.66
C LEU A 98 16.51 3.79 2.50
N SER A 99 16.87 2.71 3.19
CA SER A 99 16.08 1.48 3.25
C SER A 99 15.80 1.08 4.68
N PHE A 100 14.61 0.55 4.94
CA PHE A 100 14.20 0.05 6.25
C PHE A 100 12.99 -0.86 6.11
N GLU A 101 12.73 -1.65 7.15
CA GLU A 101 11.59 -2.55 7.23
C GLU A 101 10.58 -2.04 8.26
N LEU A 102 9.29 -2.16 7.94
CA LEU A 102 8.20 -1.98 8.90
C LEU A 102 7.57 -3.34 9.18
N GLU A 103 7.60 -3.75 10.44
CA GLU A 103 7.19 -5.09 10.84
C GLU A 103 6.09 -5.07 11.91
N TYR A 104 5.10 -5.96 11.77
CA TYR A 104 4.25 -6.32 12.89
C TYR A 104 4.08 -7.84 13.00
N ALA A 105 4.05 -8.33 14.24
CA ALA A 105 3.95 -9.74 14.59
C ALA A 105 2.61 -10.00 15.29
N PRO A 106 1.55 -10.32 14.52
CA PRO A 106 0.22 -10.52 15.07
C PRO A 106 0.09 -11.79 15.94
N GLU A 107 0.89 -12.81 15.70
CA GLU A 107 0.85 -14.08 16.44
C GLU A 107 2.19 -14.79 16.34
N GLN A 108 2.39 -15.82 17.16
CA GLN A 108 3.59 -16.64 17.11
C GLN A 108 3.72 -17.29 15.72
N TYR A 109 4.90 -17.19 15.11
CA TYR A 109 5.19 -17.71 13.76
C TYR A 109 4.36 -17.07 12.63
N ARG A 110 3.91 -15.83 12.82
CA ARG A 110 3.44 -14.98 11.72
C ARG A 110 3.96 -13.57 11.87
N LYS A 111 4.59 -13.07 10.81
CA LYS A 111 5.26 -11.77 10.77
C LYS A 111 4.95 -11.13 9.44
N VAL A 112 4.51 -9.88 9.45
CA VAL A 112 4.24 -9.14 8.21
C VAL A 112 5.28 -8.04 8.10
N THR A 113 6.01 -8.04 6.99
CA THR A 113 7.09 -7.10 6.71
C THR A 113 6.74 -6.24 5.50
N PHE A 114 6.99 -4.94 5.62
CA PHE A 114 6.99 -4.00 4.51
C PHE A 114 8.41 -3.49 4.31
N ASP A 115 9.02 -3.89 3.21
CA ASP A 115 10.35 -3.47 2.80
C ASP A 115 10.26 -2.15 2.02
N VAL A 116 10.87 -1.10 2.57
CA VAL A 116 10.82 0.26 2.07
C VAL A 116 12.15 0.65 1.47
N ASP A 117 12.14 1.00 0.18
CA ASP A 117 13.21 1.74 -0.49
C ASP A 117 12.76 3.19 -0.72
N TYR A 118 13.40 4.15 -0.05
CA TYR A 118 13.12 5.59 -0.15
C TYR A 118 14.34 6.36 -0.67
N ILE A 119 14.16 7.13 -1.75
CA ILE A 119 15.24 7.90 -2.37
C ILE A 119 14.91 9.38 -2.27
N LEU A 120 15.85 10.16 -1.74
CA LEU A 120 15.73 11.61 -1.63
C LEU A 120 16.99 12.34 -2.11
N PRO A 121 16.89 13.57 -2.62
CA PRO A 121 18.05 14.41 -2.90
C PRO A 121 18.89 14.70 -1.65
N GLN A 122 20.22 14.80 -1.81
CA GLN A 122 21.13 15.09 -0.69
C GLN A 122 20.88 16.46 -0.03
N ASP A 123 20.42 17.46 -0.77
CA ASP A 123 20.08 18.78 -0.26
C ASP A 123 18.77 18.80 0.55
N SER A 124 17.92 17.78 0.40
CA SER A 124 16.66 17.64 1.13
C SER A 124 16.81 16.95 2.48
N ILE A 125 18.00 16.49 2.88
CA ILE A 125 18.15 15.67 4.10
C ILE A 125 17.66 16.38 5.35
N ASN A 126 17.79 17.70 5.44
CA ASN A 126 17.41 18.48 6.63
C ASN A 126 15.93 18.88 6.66
N THR A 127 15.21 18.71 5.55
CA THR A 127 13.83 19.17 5.38
C THR A 127 12.86 18.03 5.09
N ASP A 128 13.36 16.89 4.60
CA ASP A 128 12.53 15.72 4.31
C ASP A 128 12.03 15.09 5.62
N LYS A 129 10.71 15.13 5.81
CA LYS A 129 10.04 14.61 7.02
C LYS A 129 10.36 13.14 7.27
N ILE A 130 10.31 12.29 6.25
CA ILE A 130 10.50 10.84 6.41
C ILE A 130 11.94 10.59 6.86
N TYR A 131 12.92 11.14 6.15
CA TYR A 131 14.33 10.98 6.51
C TYR A 131 14.63 11.52 7.92
N GLN A 132 14.12 12.71 8.26
CA GLN A 132 14.29 13.31 9.58
C GLN A 132 13.66 12.47 10.70
N THR A 133 12.48 11.88 10.47
CA THR A 133 11.89 10.94 11.40
C THR A 133 12.78 9.70 11.51
N ILE A 134 13.09 9.01 10.41
CA ILE A 134 13.83 7.74 10.43
C ILE A 134 15.22 7.88 11.04
N ARG A 135 15.98 8.94 10.71
CA ARG A 135 17.34 9.13 11.26
C ARG A 135 17.37 9.26 12.78
N SER A 136 16.25 9.65 13.39
CA SER A 136 16.13 9.82 14.84
C SER A 136 15.71 8.53 15.56
N LEU A 137 15.33 7.49 14.81
CA LEU A 137 14.84 6.23 15.37
C LEU A 137 15.96 5.23 15.54
N SER A 138 15.84 4.43 16.61
CA SER A 138 16.59 3.19 16.74
C SER A 138 15.81 2.03 16.13
N ASN A 139 16.48 0.94 15.78
CA ASN A 139 15.80 -0.32 15.44
C ASN A 139 14.82 -0.73 16.57
N TYR A 140 13.72 -1.36 16.18
CA TYR A 140 12.59 -1.80 17.00
C TYR A 140 11.71 -0.68 17.57
N SER A 141 11.94 0.58 17.19
CA SER A 141 11.06 1.70 17.56
C SER A 141 9.66 1.50 17.00
N THR A 142 8.64 1.77 17.81
CA THR A 142 7.25 1.76 17.35
C THR A 142 6.99 3.01 16.50
N VAL A 143 6.36 2.82 15.36
CA VAL A 143 6.00 3.87 14.41
C VAL A 143 4.57 3.70 13.91
N TYR A 144 4.03 4.80 13.41
CA TYR A 144 2.74 4.87 12.74
C TYR A 144 2.97 5.39 11.32
N PHE A 145 2.58 4.63 10.32
CA PHE A 145 2.92 4.92 8.94
C PHE A 145 1.69 4.95 8.02
N ASP A 146 1.86 5.69 6.94
CA ASP A 146 0.97 5.68 5.79
C ASP A 146 1.73 5.20 4.55
N GLY A 147 1.02 4.53 3.65
CA GLY A 147 1.62 4.10 2.40
C GLY A 147 0.83 3.01 1.70
N PHE A 148 1.43 2.36 0.71
CA PHE A 148 0.76 1.30 -0.03
C PHE A 148 1.76 0.27 -0.56
N ILE A 149 1.29 -0.97 -0.68
CA ILE A 149 2.06 -2.08 -1.25
C ILE A 149 2.30 -1.81 -2.74
N ARG A 150 3.54 -2.01 -3.19
CA ARG A 150 3.92 -1.85 -4.59
C ARG A 150 3.26 -2.92 -5.44
N LYS A 151 2.99 -2.58 -6.71
CA LYS A 151 2.47 -3.53 -7.69
C LYS A 151 3.46 -3.78 -8.81
N LYS A 152 3.44 -5.00 -9.33
CA LYS A 152 4.12 -5.40 -10.55
C LYS A 152 3.35 -4.93 -11.78
N ALA A 153 3.96 -5.01 -12.95
CA ALA A 153 3.36 -4.53 -14.19
C ALA A 153 2.05 -5.29 -14.53
N ASN A 154 2.00 -6.58 -14.18
CA ASN A 154 0.85 -7.47 -14.32
C ASN A 154 -0.28 -7.21 -13.31
N GLY A 155 -0.08 -6.30 -12.35
CA GLY A 155 -1.07 -5.93 -11.33
C GLY A 155 -0.96 -6.70 -10.02
N GLU A 156 -0.09 -7.71 -9.93
CA GLU A 156 0.16 -8.44 -8.68
C GLU A 156 0.83 -7.55 -7.64
N ALA A 157 0.60 -7.85 -6.36
CA ALA A 157 1.40 -7.30 -5.28
C ALA A 157 2.87 -7.72 -5.41
N HIS A 158 3.77 -6.80 -5.12
CA HIS A 158 5.20 -7.02 -5.21
C HIS A 158 5.73 -7.53 -3.86
N TYR A 159 6.14 -8.79 -3.81
CA TYR A 159 6.83 -9.40 -2.67
C TYR A 159 8.35 -9.27 -2.81
N SER A 160 9.06 -8.98 -1.72
CA SER A 160 10.52 -8.82 -1.70
C SER A 160 11.26 -10.16 -1.76
N SER A 161 10.65 -11.22 -1.21
CA SER A 161 11.22 -12.57 -1.22
C SER A 161 11.04 -13.27 -2.58
N TYR A 162 12.06 -14.01 -2.99
CA TYR A 162 12.04 -14.87 -4.19
C TYR A 162 11.41 -16.24 -3.95
N SER A 163 11.21 -16.67 -2.70
CA SER A 163 10.59 -17.96 -2.38
C SER A 163 9.13 -17.81 -1.98
N ASP A 164 8.30 -18.56 -2.70
CA ASP A 164 6.87 -18.69 -2.47
C ASP A 164 6.53 -19.43 -1.16
N ASP A 165 7.48 -20.21 -0.61
CA ASP A 165 7.24 -21.12 0.52
C ASP A 165 6.84 -20.40 1.81
N LEU A 166 7.32 -19.17 1.99
CA LEU A 166 7.09 -18.40 3.22
C LEU A 166 6.08 -17.27 3.04
N MET A 167 5.56 -17.01 1.84
CA MET A 167 4.76 -15.81 1.56
C MET A 167 3.51 -15.69 2.43
N HIS A 168 2.96 -16.81 2.92
CA HIS A 168 1.75 -16.82 3.72
C HIS A 168 2.01 -16.68 5.22
N SER A 169 3.16 -17.18 5.71
CA SER A 169 3.53 -17.11 7.13
C SER A 169 4.38 -15.89 7.46
N TYR A 170 5.22 -15.48 6.50
CA TYR A 170 6.14 -14.36 6.61
C TYR A 170 6.04 -13.49 5.34
N PRO A 171 4.86 -12.94 5.03
CA PRO A 171 4.72 -12.05 3.88
C PRO A 171 5.65 -10.85 4.02
N ASP A 172 6.44 -10.63 2.97
CA ASP A 172 7.37 -9.52 2.84
C ASP A 172 7.01 -8.76 1.56
N PHE A 173 6.43 -7.58 1.72
CA PHE A 173 5.94 -6.74 0.64
C PHE A 173 6.89 -5.58 0.37
N LYS A 174 7.22 -5.34 -0.90
CA LYS A 174 7.78 -4.06 -1.30
C LYS A 174 6.75 -2.96 -1.08
N PHE A 175 7.15 -1.85 -0.46
CA PHE A 175 6.23 -0.82 0.02
C PHE A 175 6.68 0.59 -0.34
N PHE A 176 5.71 1.47 -0.58
CA PHE A 176 5.94 2.91 -0.64
C PHE A 176 5.40 3.56 0.62
N VAL A 177 6.30 4.13 1.42
CA VAL A 177 5.94 4.98 2.55
C VAL A 177 5.60 6.39 2.05
N VAL A 178 4.56 6.99 2.60
CA VAL A 178 4.11 8.36 2.30
C VAL A 178 4.26 9.27 3.52
N ASP A 179 4.08 8.70 4.71
CA ASP A 179 4.25 9.39 5.98
C ASP A 179 4.65 8.40 7.08
N ILE A 180 5.40 8.89 8.07
CA ILE A 180 5.81 8.09 9.22
C ILE A 180 6.00 8.99 10.43
N ASN A 181 5.46 8.56 11.56
CA ASN A 181 5.41 9.32 12.82
C ASN A 181 5.70 8.39 14.01
N THR A 182 6.18 8.95 15.11
CA THR A 182 6.42 8.23 16.38
C THR A 182 5.18 8.12 17.25
N THR A 183 4.14 8.90 16.93
CA THR A 183 2.86 8.93 17.62
C THR A 183 1.72 8.74 16.63
N SER A 184 0.62 8.19 17.10
CA SER A 184 -0.56 7.96 16.28
C SER A 184 -1.25 9.28 15.96
N LYS A 185 -1.66 9.45 14.70
CA LYS A 185 -2.43 10.63 14.23
C LYS A 185 -3.93 10.35 14.07
N GLY A 186 -4.38 9.15 14.44
CA GLY A 186 -5.73 8.65 14.17
C GLY A 186 -5.84 7.96 12.80
N ASP A 187 -6.84 7.11 12.66
CA ASP A 187 -7.00 6.19 11.52
C ASP A 187 -7.64 6.83 10.28
N THR A 188 -7.83 8.15 10.28
CA THR A 188 -8.49 8.90 9.21
C THR A 188 -7.69 10.12 8.84
N LEU A 189 -7.67 10.44 7.54
CA LEU A 189 -7.14 11.70 7.04
C LEU A 189 -8.17 12.83 7.23
N SER A 190 -7.70 14.07 7.24
CA SER A 190 -8.61 15.23 7.13
C SER A 190 -9.43 15.14 5.84
N ASN A 191 -10.65 15.68 5.81
CA ASN A 191 -11.49 15.63 4.61
C ASN A 191 -10.80 16.25 3.38
N ASN A 192 -10.05 17.34 3.59
CA ASN A 192 -9.31 18.01 2.52
C ASN A 192 -8.18 17.11 2.00
N LEU A 193 -7.40 16.50 2.91
CA LEU A 193 -6.32 15.59 2.54
C LEU A 193 -6.86 14.34 1.84
N GLN A 194 -7.93 13.73 2.36
CA GLN A 194 -8.58 12.56 1.76
C GLN A 194 -9.05 12.86 0.33
N ASN A 195 -9.70 14.00 0.10
CA ASN A 195 -10.10 14.43 -1.24
C ASN A 195 -8.88 14.60 -2.18
N ALA A 196 -7.78 15.17 -1.68
CA ALA A 196 -6.55 15.30 -2.46
C ALA A 196 -5.91 13.93 -2.78
N VAL A 197 -5.91 12.99 -1.84
CA VAL A 197 -5.47 11.60 -2.05
C VAL A 197 -6.31 10.94 -3.15
N ASP A 198 -7.64 11.02 -3.07
CA ASP A 198 -8.52 10.43 -4.07
C ASP A 198 -8.32 11.03 -5.47
N LEU A 199 -8.03 12.33 -5.55
CA LEU A 199 -7.69 13.00 -6.80
C LEU A 199 -6.29 12.62 -7.31
N SER A 200 -5.31 12.36 -6.44
CA SER A 200 -3.99 11.82 -6.84
C SER A 200 -4.12 10.47 -7.53
N PHE A 201 -4.93 9.55 -6.99
CA PHE A 201 -5.19 8.25 -7.62
C PHE A 201 -5.95 8.41 -8.95
N GLN A 202 -6.92 9.32 -9.04
CA GLN A 202 -7.60 9.61 -10.31
C GLN A 202 -6.64 10.21 -11.35
N ALA A 203 -5.71 11.09 -10.93
CA ALA A 203 -4.78 11.76 -11.82
C ALA A 203 -3.72 10.79 -12.38
N ILE A 204 -3.32 9.79 -11.60
CA ILE A 204 -2.27 8.84 -12.00
C ILE A 204 -2.78 7.74 -12.94
N GLU A 205 -4.03 7.30 -12.79
CA GLU A 205 -4.60 6.18 -13.56
C GLU A 205 -4.49 6.40 -15.09
N PRO A 206 -4.86 7.57 -15.68
CA PRO A 206 -4.68 7.78 -17.11
C PRO A 206 -3.23 7.75 -17.58
N LEU A 207 -2.28 8.09 -16.70
CA LEU A 207 -0.84 8.06 -17.02
C LEU A 207 -0.35 6.61 -17.03
N GLU A 208 -0.74 5.81 -16.03
CA GLU A 208 -0.46 4.38 -15.97
C GLU A 208 -1.04 3.63 -17.19
N LEU A 209 -2.31 3.87 -17.52
CA LEU A 209 -2.97 3.20 -18.66
C LEU A 209 -2.28 3.52 -19.99
N ASN A 210 -1.80 4.75 -20.16
CA ASN A 210 -1.03 5.15 -21.34
C ASN A 210 0.35 4.49 -21.36
N PHE A 211 1.05 4.49 -20.23
CA PHE A 211 2.34 3.81 -20.10
C PHE A 211 2.24 2.32 -20.46
N LYS A 212 1.16 1.66 -20.00
CA LYS A 212 0.83 0.27 -20.34
C LYS A 212 0.25 0.08 -21.74
N LYS A 213 0.20 1.13 -22.57
CA LYS A 213 -0.37 1.15 -23.94
C LYS A 213 -1.83 0.69 -24.02
N LYS A 214 -2.59 0.78 -22.93
CA LYS A 214 -4.02 0.42 -22.87
C LYS A 214 -4.91 1.55 -23.41
N ILE A 215 -4.43 2.79 -23.38
CA ILE A 215 -5.10 3.96 -23.98
C ILE A 215 -4.09 4.78 -24.78
N SER A 216 -4.60 5.60 -25.71
CA SER A 216 -3.75 6.54 -26.47
C SER A 216 -3.28 7.72 -25.60
N LYS A 217 -2.17 8.36 -26.02
CA LYS A 217 -1.71 9.62 -25.43
C LYS A 217 -2.79 10.70 -25.43
N LYS A 218 -3.57 10.81 -26.50
CA LYS A 218 -4.67 11.79 -26.62
C LYS A 218 -5.75 11.56 -25.56
N GLU A 219 -6.15 10.31 -25.35
CA GLU A 219 -7.15 9.96 -24.33
C GLU A 219 -6.61 10.18 -22.91
N SER A 220 -5.35 9.84 -22.67
CA SER A 220 -4.65 10.10 -21.41
C SER A 220 -4.65 11.59 -21.07
N SER A 221 -4.20 12.45 -21.99
CA SER A 221 -4.19 13.92 -21.82
C SER A 221 -5.58 14.46 -21.53
N LYS A 222 -6.60 14.04 -22.30
CA LYS A 222 -7.99 14.47 -22.09
C LYS A 222 -8.52 14.14 -20.69
N ARG A 223 -8.17 12.98 -20.12
CA ARG A 223 -8.58 12.60 -18.77
C ARG A 223 -7.84 13.41 -17.70
N VAL A 224 -6.53 13.59 -17.86
CA VAL A 224 -5.71 14.41 -16.95
C VAL A 224 -6.19 15.87 -16.94
N GLU A 225 -6.48 16.46 -18.11
CA GLU A 225 -6.99 17.83 -18.24
C GLU A 225 -8.31 18.06 -17.48
N LYS A 226 -9.16 17.04 -17.36
CA LYS A 226 -10.40 17.11 -16.57
C LYS A 226 -10.15 17.08 -15.06
N ILE A 227 -9.08 16.43 -14.62
CA ILE A 227 -8.77 16.22 -13.21
C ILE A 227 -7.88 17.35 -12.67
N ALA A 228 -6.96 17.87 -13.49
CA ALA A 228 -5.96 18.85 -13.09
C ALA A 228 -6.53 20.10 -12.39
N PRO A 229 -7.64 20.72 -12.85
CA PRO A 229 -8.22 21.87 -12.14
C PRO A 229 -8.75 21.50 -10.74
N ARG A 230 -9.40 20.33 -10.61
CA ARG A 230 -9.93 19.82 -9.32
C ARG A 230 -8.79 19.49 -8.37
N PHE A 231 -7.74 18.86 -8.86
CA PHE A 231 -6.56 18.52 -8.07
C PHE A 231 -5.81 19.78 -7.61
N LYS A 232 -5.66 20.78 -8.49
CA LYS A 232 -5.06 22.08 -8.13
C LYS A 232 -5.86 22.76 -7.01
N ALA A 233 -7.18 22.88 -7.16
CA ALA A 233 -8.04 23.47 -6.13
C ALA A 233 -7.99 22.69 -4.81
N ALA A 234 -7.95 21.34 -4.87
CA ALA A 234 -7.81 20.51 -3.68
C ALA A 234 -6.47 20.76 -2.97
N LYS A 235 -5.36 20.95 -3.70
CA LYS A 235 -4.06 21.28 -3.10
C LYS A 235 -4.01 22.68 -2.48
N GLU A 236 -4.76 23.65 -3.00
CA GLU A 236 -4.72 25.04 -2.51
C GLU A 236 -5.19 25.17 -1.06
N VAL A 237 -6.19 24.36 -0.66
CA VAL A 237 -6.77 24.35 0.70
C VAL A 237 -6.00 23.49 1.71
N LEU A 238 -4.92 22.83 1.30
CA LEU A 238 -4.08 22.02 2.17
C LEU A 238 -3.07 22.87 2.95
N THR A 239 -2.77 22.42 4.16
CA THR A 239 -1.60 22.90 4.91
C THR A 239 -0.30 22.56 4.17
N GLN A 240 0.83 23.17 4.56
CA GLN A 240 2.12 22.89 3.94
C GLN A 240 2.54 21.42 4.11
N ASP A 241 2.27 20.83 5.29
CA ASP A 241 2.58 19.43 5.57
C ASP A 241 1.73 18.47 4.72
N GLU A 242 0.43 18.78 4.56
CA GLU A 242 -0.46 18.03 3.68
C GLU A 242 -0.09 18.17 2.20
N LYS A 243 0.41 19.34 1.76
CA LYS A 243 0.95 19.51 0.40
C LYS A 243 2.15 18.60 0.18
N ALA A 244 3.10 18.60 1.12
CA ALA A 244 4.28 17.74 1.05
C ALA A 244 3.91 16.25 1.09
N TYR A 245 2.87 15.88 1.87
CA TYR A 245 2.30 14.53 1.87
C TYR A 245 1.79 14.13 0.47
N ILE A 246 1.00 14.99 -0.16
CA ILE A 246 0.45 14.73 -1.51
C ILE A 246 1.55 14.68 -2.57
N ASP A 247 2.61 15.47 -2.43
CA ASP A 247 3.76 15.42 -3.33
C ASP A 247 4.49 14.06 -3.23
N ARG A 248 4.75 13.58 -2.02
CA ARG A 248 5.32 12.23 -1.79
C ARG A 248 4.42 11.12 -2.33
N LEU A 249 3.11 11.20 -2.07
CA LEU A 249 2.14 10.24 -2.61
C LEU A 249 2.17 10.23 -4.15
N THR A 250 2.12 11.39 -4.79
CA THR A 250 2.10 11.49 -6.26
C THR A 250 3.40 10.95 -6.87
N GLN A 251 4.54 11.21 -6.24
CA GLN A 251 5.83 10.63 -6.64
C GLN A 251 5.82 9.10 -6.50
N ALA A 252 5.40 8.57 -5.35
CA ALA A 252 5.30 7.13 -5.12
C ALA A 252 4.38 6.44 -6.13
N LEU A 253 3.19 7.02 -6.41
CA LEU A 253 2.26 6.51 -7.41
C LEU A 253 2.87 6.50 -8.82
N THR A 254 3.63 7.54 -9.16
CA THR A 254 4.35 7.61 -10.44
C THR A 254 5.39 6.50 -10.55
N TYR A 255 6.20 6.31 -9.50
CA TYR A 255 7.21 5.25 -9.46
C TYR A 255 6.61 3.85 -9.48
N ASN A 256 5.42 3.67 -8.91
CA ASN A 256 4.75 2.38 -8.85
C ASN A 256 4.47 1.76 -10.22
N PHE A 257 4.23 2.56 -11.27
CA PHE A 257 4.05 2.02 -12.63
C PHE A 257 5.28 2.23 -13.53
N LEU A 258 6.11 3.26 -13.29
CA LEU A 258 7.34 3.46 -14.08
C LEU A 258 8.40 2.40 -13.81
N TYR A 259 8.51 1.97 -12.55
CA TYR A 259 9.48 0.96 -12.10
C TYR A 259 8.79 -0.34 -11.68
N ALA A 260 7.56 -0.55 -12.16
CA ALA A 260 6.90 -1.84 -12.05
C ALA A 260 7.75 -2.88 -12.79
N GLN A 261 8.25 -3.87 -12.05
CA GLN A 261 8.91 -5.05 -12.62
C GLN A 261 7.88 -6.01 -13.20
#